data_AF-A0A7R9MKW3-F1
#
_entry.id   AF-A0A7R9MKW3-F1
#
_cell.length_a   1.000
_cell.length_b   1.000
_cell.length_c   1.000
_cell.angle_alpha   90.00
_cell.angle_beta   90.00
_cell.angle_gamma   90.00
#
_symmetry.space_group_name_H-M   'P 1'
#
loop_
_entity.id
_entity.type
_entity.pdbx_description
1 polymer ?
#
loop_
_entity_poly.entity_id
_entity_poly.type
_entity_poly.pdbx_seq_one_letter_code
_entity_poly.pdbx_strand_id
1 'polypeptide(L)'
;MSKMLTEFKGLCENDRISLIKYGLFELFFIRSIINYDIKQQYWRVPLLNNRTAILRLEIMQYLPKNIYYLSRIFLHKIMLEWEHDSVILDLCLTQHGFTFYIEIA
;
A
#
# COMPACT_ATOMS: atom_id res chain seq x y z
N MET A 1 -8.71 -6.78 6.49
CA MET A 1 -8.03 -7.86 5.72
C MET A 1 -7.42 -8.93 6.59
N SER A 2 -6.38 -8.66 7.40
CA SER A 2 -5.72 -9.71 8.20
C SER A 2 -6.68 -10.44 9.15
N LYS A 3 -7.62 -9.72 9.78
CA LYS A 3 -8.68 -10.29 10.61
C LYS A 3 -9.68 -11.20 9.87
N MET A 4 -9.66 -11.28 8.54
CA MET A 4 -10.50 -12.20 7.77
C MET A 4 -9.77 -13.49 7.38
N LEU A 5 -8.44 -13.54 7.51
CA LEU A 5 -7.64 -14.74 7.23
C LEU A 5 -7.74 -15.70 8.42
N THR A 6 -8.22 -16.92 8.15
CA THR A 6 -8.49 -17.93 9.19
C THR A 6 -7.22 -18.31 9.93
N GLU A 7 -6.11 -18.42 9.20
CA GLU A 7 -4.77 -18.72 9.69
C GLU A 7 -4.27 -17.59 10.58
N PHE A 8 -4.52 -16.33 10.21
CA PHE A 8 -4.15 -15.17 11.00
C PHE A 8 -4.93 -15.08 12.32
N LYS A 9 -6.21 -15.49 12.32
CA LYS A 9 -7.02 -15.55 13.56
C LYS A 9 -6.47 -16.58 14.54
N GLY A 10 -5.92 -17.68 14.04
CA GLY A 10 -5.35 -18.77 14.85
C GLY A 10 -4.01 -18.43 15.53
N LEU A 11 -3.36 -17.33 15.13
CA LEU A 11 -2.12 -16.86 15.76
C LEU A 11 -2.37 -16.22 17.13
N CYS A 12 -1.36 -16.26 18.00
CA CYS A 12 -1.41 -15.54 19.25
C CYS A 12 -1.43 -14.02 19.03
N GLU A 13 -1.92 -13.25 20.00
CA GLU A 13 -2.09 -11.81 19.84
C GLU A 13 -0.78 -11.07 19.51
N ASN A 14 0.32 -11.45 20.16
CA ASN A 14 1.63 -10.85 19.94
C ASN A 14 2.15 -11.09 18.51
N ASP A 15 1.91 -12.27 17.95
CA ASP A 15 2.29 -12.58 16.57
C ASP A 15 1.44 -11.79 15.58
N ARG A 16 0.14 -11.67 15.82
CA ARG A 16 -0.76 -10.84 14.99
C ARG A 16 -0.32 -9.37 14.99
N ILE A 17 -0.01 -8.83 16.16
CA ILE A 17 0.48 -7.45 16.30
C ILE A 17 1.81 -7.28 15.57
N SER A 18 2.74 -8.22 15.74
CA SER A 18 4.05 -8.16 15.10
C SER A 18 3.94 -8.22 13.58
N LEU A 19 3.18 -9.17 13.04
CA LEU A 19 2.96 -9.28 11.59
C LEU A 19 2.37 -8.01 10.98
N ILE A 20 1.39 -7.38 11.65
CA ILE A 20 0.86 -6.09 11.20
C ILE A 20 1.92 -4.99 11.31
N LYS A 21 2.59 -4.87 12.46
CA LYS A 21 3.56 -3.81 12.73
C LYS A 21 4.71 -3.81 11.73
N TYR A 22 5.18 -4.98 11.33
CA TYR A 22 6.32 -5.11 10.42
C TYR A 22 5.91 -5.22 8.95
N GLY A 23 4.72 -5.73 8.62
CA GLY A 23 4.27 -5.93 7.23
C GLY A 23 3.32 -4.86 6.68
N LEU A 24 2.74 -3.99 7.52
CA LEU A 24 1.70 -3.04 7.07
C LEU A 24 2.19 -2.07 6.00
N PHE A 25 3.44 -1.59 6.09
CA PHE A 25 3.99 -0.67 5.09
C PHE A 25 4.15 -1.35 3.73
N GLU A 26 4.66 -2.58 3.70
CA GLU A 26 4.82 -3.35 2.46
C GLU A 26 3.46 -3.60 1.81
N LEU A 27 2.48 -4.05 2.60
CA LEU A 27 1.10 -4.23 2.14
C LEU A 27 0.48 -2.92 1.63
N PHE A 28 0.76 -1.80 2.29
CA PHE A 28 0.30 -0.48 1.86
C PHE A 28 0.87 -0.12 0.49
N PHE A 29 2.18 -0.28 0.29
CA PHE A 29 2.81 -0.01 -1.00
C PHE A 29 2.27 -0.93 -2.09
N ILE A 30 2.15 -2.23 -1.84
CA ILE A 30 1.59 -3.21 -2.78
C ILE A 30 0.20 -2.76 -3.23
N ARG A 31 -0.71 -2.45 -2.29
CA ARG A 31 -2.07 -2.03 -2.64
C ARG A 31 -2.12 -0.69 -3.37
N SER A 32 -1.19 0.21 -3.07
CA SER A 32 -1.15 1.55 -3.67
C SER A 32 -0.82 1.53 -5.16
N ILE A 33 -0.22 0.43 -5.65
CA ILE A 33 0.25 0.27 -7.04
C ILE A 33 -0.85 0.55 -8.07
N ILE A 34 -2.08 0.09 -7.81
CA ILE A 34 -3.22 0.28 -8.72
C ILE A 34 -3.44 1.77 -9.04
N ASN A 35 -3.12 2.64 -8.08
CA ASN A 35 -3.33 4.08 -8.19
C ASN A 35 -2.03 4.85 -8.46
N TYR A 36 -0.91 4.17 -8.66
CA TYR A 36 0.40 4.76 -8.85
C TYR A 36 0.72 4.93 -10.34
N ASP A 37 1.13 6.13 -10.73
CA ASP A 37 1.63 6.42 -12.07
C ASP A 37 3.17 6.38 -12.06
N ILE A 38 3.76 5.33 -12.64
CA ILE A 38 5.22 5.16 -12.68
C ILE A 38 5.93 6.23 -13.52
N LYS A 39 5.27 6.78 -14.56
CA LYS A 39 5.87 7.78 -15.44
C LYS A 39 5.93 9.13 -14.74
N GLN A 40 4.86 9.47 -14.03
CA GLN A 40 4.73 10.77 -13.36
C GLN A 40 5.14 10.74 -11.88
N GLN A 41 5.44 9.56 -11.34
CA GLN A 41 5.89 9.31 -9.97
C GLN A 41 4.95 9.88 -8.89
N TYR A 42 3.66 9.63 -9.04
CA TYR A 42 2.65 10.02 -8.04
C TYR A 42 1.56 8.97 -7.88
N TRP A 43 0.90 9.00 -6.72
CA TRP A 43 -0.36 8.29 -6.48
C TRP A 43 -1.56 9.22 -6.70
N ARG A 44 -2.62 8.70 -7.32
CA ARG A 44 -3.95 9.30 -7.32
C ARG A 44 -4.72 8.78 -6.12
N VAL A 45 -4.98 9.63 -5.14
CA VAL A 45 -5.70 9.24 -3.92
C VAL A 45 -7.16 9.67 -4.05
N PRO A 46 -8.13 8.74 -4.06
CA PRO A 46 -9.54 9.09 -4.05
C PRO A 46 -9.93 9.69 -2.70
N LEU A 47 -10.72 10.77 -2.70
CA LEU A 47 -11.25 11.43 -1.52
C LEU A 47 -12.77 11.24 -1.40
N LEU A 48 -13.34 11.46 -0.21
CA LEU A 48 -14.77 11.29 0.14
C LEU A 48 -15.78 11.99 -0.80
N ASN A 49 -15.34 13.00 -1.57
CA ASN A 49 -16.20 13.88 -2.35
C ASN A 49 -16.04 13.71 -3.87
N ASN A 50 -15.74 12.51 -4.37
CA ASN A 50 -15.35 12.26 -5.77
C ASN A 50 -14.16 13.12 -6.26
N ARG A 51 -13.40 13.69 -5.33
CA ARG A 51 -12.18 14.44 -5.61
C ARG A 51 -11.00 13.48 -5.61
N THR A 52 -9.95 13.85 -6.33
CA THR A 52 -8.68 13.12 -6.34
C THR A 52 -7.58 14.04 -5.84
N ALA A 53 -6.81 13.55 -4.87
CA ALA A 53 -5.55 14.18 -4.47
C ALA A 53 -4.38 13.54 -5.22
N ILE A 54 -3.32 14.33 -5.41
CA ILE A 54 -2.05 13.85 -5.98
C ILE A 54 -1.03 13.79 -4.86
N LEU A 55 -0.54 12.59 -4.56
CA LEU A 55 0.57 12.39 -3.63
C LEU A 55 1.83 12.10 -4.45
N ARG A 56 2.80 13.02 -4.48
CA ARG A 56 4.07 12.82 -5.21
C ARG A 56 5.02 11.95 -4.40
N LEU A 57 5.73 11.03 -5.06
CA LEU A 57 6.76 10.19 -4.44
C LEU A 57 7.86 11.03 -3.78
N GLU A 58 8.18 12.18 -4.38
CA GLU A 58 9.18 13.13 -3.88
C GLU A 58 8.92 13.59 -2.43
N ILE A 59 7.66 13.61 -1.96
CA ILE A 59 7.34 13.99 -0.57
C ILE A 59 7.98 13.01 0.43
N MET A 60 8.26 11.76 0.02
CA MET A 60 8.97 10.80 0.86
C MET A 60 10.42 11.17 1.12
N GLN A 61 10.99 12.15 0.41
CA GLN A 61 12.34 12.66 0.69
C GLN A 61 12.46 13.35 2.05
N TYR A 62 11.33 13.81 2.60
CA TYR A 62 11.26 14.45 3.91
C TYR A 62 11.13 13.45 5.06
N LEU A 63 10.97 12.16 4.74
CA LEU A 63 10.89 11.11 5.75
C LEU A 63 12.29 10.66 6.20
N PRO A 64 12.47 10.26 7.47
CA PRO A 64 13.75 9.76 7.95
C PRO A 64 14.20 8.51 7.18
N LYS A 65 15.53 8.34 7.02
CA LYS A 65 16.17 7.19 6.36
C LYS A 65 16.00 7.15 4.83
N ASN A 66 16.57 6.12 4.20
CA ASN A 66 16.50 5.84 2.76
C ASN A 66 15.09 5.43 2.27
N ILE A 67 14.00 5.89 2.92
CA ILE A 67 12.63 5.50 2.58
C ILE A 67 12.32 5.89 1.14
N TYR A 68 12.62 7.12 0.73
CA TYR A 68 12.43 7.55 -0.65
C TYR A 68 13.11 6.60 -1.67
N TYR A 69 14.37 6.25 -1.43
CA TYR A 69 15.14 5.37 -2.31
C TYR A 69 14.57 3.94 -2.36
N LEU A 70 14.28 3.37 -1.19
CA LEU A 70 13.72 2.03 -1.07
C LEU A 70 12.32 1.96 -1.70
N SER A 71 11.45 2.93 -1.43
CA SER A 71 10.13 3.04 -2.03
C SER A 71 10.22 3.17 -3.55
N ARG A 72 11.15 3.96 -4.07
CA ARG A 72 11.35 4.11 -5.52
C ARG A 72 11.77 2.78 -6.17
N ILE A 73 12.73 2.06 -5.59
CA ILE A 73 13.18 0.75 -6.09
C ILE A 73 12.05 -0.27 -6.03
N PHE A 74 11.39 -0.34 -4.87
CA PHE A 74 10.29 -1.25 -4.64
C PHE A 74 9.18 -1.05 -5.68
N LEU A 75 8.70 0.19 -5.83
CA LEU A 75 7.66 0.55 -6.80
C LEU A 75 8.09 0.26 -8.22
N HIS A 76 9.32 0.58 -8.60
CA HIS A 76 9.80 0.30 -9.95
C HIS A 76 9.81 -1.20 -10.26
N LYS A 77 10.29 -2.03 -9.32
CA LYS A 77 10.33 -3.48 -9.49
C LYS A 77 8.94 -4.07 -9.57
N ILE A 78 8.08 -3.75 -8.60
CA ILE A 78 6.77 -4.38 -8.49
C ILE A 78 5.83 -3.94 -9.63
N MET A 79 5.93 -2.70 -10.11
CA MET A 79 5.16 -2.20 -11.26
C MET A 79 5.43 -2.98 -12.55
N LEU A 80 6.57 -3.68 -12.67
CA LEU A 80 6.92 -4.48 -13.83
C LEU A 80 6.31 -5.89 -13.79
N GLU A 81 5.94 -6.38 -12.60
CA GLU A 81 5.62 -7.80 -12.38
C GLU A 81 4.19 -8.02 -11.84
N TRP A 82 3.57 -7.00 -11.24
CA TRP A 82 2.32 -7.16 -10.47
C TRP A 82 1.12 -7.69 -11.28
N GLU A 83 1.05 -7.41 -12.59
CA GLU A 83 -0.07 -7.84 -13.44
C GLU A 83 -0.07 -9.35 -13.70
N HIS A 84 1.07 -10.01 -13.48
CA HIS A 84 1.26 -11.44 -13.73
C HIS A 84 1.27 -12.29 -12.45
N ASP A 85 1.36 -11.65 -11.28
CA ASP A 85 1.33 -12.32 -9.99
C ASP A 85 -0.10 -12.30 -9.43
N SER A 86 -0.75 -13.47 -9.41
CA SER A 86 -2.13 -13.61 -8.93
C SER A 86 -2.30 -13.24 -7.46
N VAL A 87 -1.28 -13.44 -6.63
CA VAL A 87 -1.31 -13.08 -5.21
C VAL A 87 -1.28 -11.55 -5.06
N ILE A 88 -0.42 -10.88 -5.84
CA ILE A 88 -0.37 -9.41 -5.84
C ILE A 88 -1.67 -8.83 -6.39
N LEU A 89 -2.20 -9.40 -7.47
CA LEU A 89 -3.47 -8.98 -8.06
C LEU A 89 -4.62 -9.08 -7.05
N ASP A 90 -4.73 -10.20 -6.34
CA ASP A 90 -5.73 -10.39 -5.28
C ASP A 90 -5.53 -9.40 -4.13
N LEU A 91 -4.28 -9.19 -3.70
CA LEU A 91 -3.93 -8.19 -2.69
C LEU A 91 -4.27 -6.78 -3.12
N CYS A 92 -4.19 -6.46 -4.40
CA CYS A 92 -4.54 -5.15 -4.95
C CYS A 92 -6.07 -4.98 -5.05
N LEU A 93 -6.77 -5.95 -5.64
CA LEU A 93 -8.17 -5.84 -6.02
C LEU A 93 -9.18 -6.15 -4.92
N THR A 94 -8.77 -6.81 -3.84
CA THR A 94 -9.69 -7.16 -2.74
C THR A 94 -10.32 -5.90 -2.12
N GLN A 95 -11.60 -5.62 -2.44
CA GLN A 95 -12.30 -4.39 -2.08
C GLN A 95 -12.58 -4.22 -0.58
N HIS A 96 -12.29 -5.22 0.24
CA HIS A 96 -12.59 -5.19 1.67
C HIS A 96 -11.40 -4.70 2.51
N GLY A 97 -11.22 -3.37 2.57
CA GLY A 97 -10.80 -2.80 3.85
C GLY A 97 -9.81 -1.64 3.90
N PHE A 98 -9.51 -0.92 2.83
CA PHE A 98 -8.89 0.41 2.94
C PHE A 98 -9.27 1.29 1.73
N THR A 99 -10.53 1.72 1.68
CA THR A 99 -10.84 2.97 0.97
C THR A 99 -10.22 4.07 1.82
N PHE A 100 -9.07 4.61 1.40
CA PHE A 100 -8.44 5.74 2.09
C PHE A 100 -9.29 6.98 1.88
N TYR A 101 -10.30 7.12 2.72
CA TYR A 101 -10.84 8.42 3.04
C TYR A 101 -9.83 9.09 3.96
N ILE A 102 -8.92 9.88 3.38
CA ILE A 102 -8.18 10.86 4.17
C ILE A 102 -9.21 11.91 4.57
N GLU A 103 -9.85 11.72 5.72
CA GLU A 103 -10.51 12.82 6.43
C GLU A 103 -9.40 13.76 6.90
N ILE A 104 -9.16 14.81 6.10
CA ILE A 104 -8.42 15.97 6.57
C ILE A 104 -9.40 16.72 7.47
N ALA A 105 -9.34 16.44 8.77
CA ALA A 105 -9.87 17.29 9.83
C ALA A 105 -8.73 18.18 10.36
#